data_AF-A0A2V9Q3K7-F1
#
_entry.id   AF-A0A2V9Q3K7-F1
#
_cell.length_a   1.000
_cell.length_b   1.000
_cell.length_c   1.000
_cell.angle_alpha   90.00
_cell.angle_beta   90.00
_cell.angle_gamma   90.00
#
_symmetry.space_group_name_H-M   'P 1'
#
loop_
_entity.id
_entity.type
_entity.pdbx_description
1 polymer ?
#
loop_
_entity_poly.entity_id
_entity_poly.type
_entity_poly.pdbx_seq_one_letter_code
_entity_poly.pdbx_strand_id
1 'polypeptide(L)'
;MKIIDDLIESEHSCLDADQFTGVQFTGFATSWQAVARYHTFLTIIVEREAKATEIFSLASKAFRDTPPSPGPYLTAEQERRLNELDKATDLLHLEIESFYLFAKILLDAVARAIEKYFGLGRACSLDSHHDLIDNFAEYAAQKKLDIPTDFIEKAKRLRGDISNFRDHEIAHSKRLNRVTGTALTPDRRRATMIAVSTVVPPERFKPQASSIHVGELMLAVENYIVSAIEIVKTNRDKTNLTFTN
;
A
#
# COMPACT_ATOMS: atom_id res chain seq x y z
N MET A 1 -0.22 1.69 15.01
CA MET A 1 0.97 1.27 15.80
C MET A 1 0.57 0.57 17.08
N LYS A 2 -0.10 1.24 18.03
CA LYS A 2 -0.52 0.65 19.32
C LYS A 2 -1.15 -0.74 19.21
N ILE A 3 -2.03 -0.99 18.23
CA ILE A 3 -2.67 -2.31 18.04
C ILE A 3 -1.71 -3.47 17.67
N ILE A 4 -0.63 -3.20 16.92
CA ILE A 4 0.35 -4.25 16.56
C ILE A 4 1.32 -4.44 17.72
N ASP A 5 1.73 -3.35 18.37
CA ASP A 5 2.59 -3.41 19.56
C ASP A 5 1.85 -4.12 20.70
N ASP A 6 0.57 -3.79 20.94
CA ASP A 6 -0.31 -4.47 21.89
C ASP A 6 -0.48 -5.97 21.53
N LEU A 7 -0.51 -6.32 20.23
CA LEU A 7 -0.55 -7.73 19.82
C LEU A 7 0.76 -8.43 20.17
N ILE A 8 1.90 -7.83 19.82
CA ILE A 8 3.23 -8.38 20.11
C ILE A 8 3.42 -8.52 21.64
N GLU A 9 3.06 -7.49 22.42
CA GLU A 9 3.12 -7.48 23.88
C GLU A 9 2.12 -8.47 24.52
N SER A 10 0.90 -8.57 23.99
CA SER A 10 -0.10 -9.55 24.46
C SER A 10 0.32 -10.99 24.21
N GLU A 11 0.91 -11.28 23.04
CA GLU A 11 1.50 -12.58 22.77
C GLU A 11 2.76 -12.80 23.61
N HIS A 12 3.56 -11.78 23.90
CA HIS A 12 4.67 -11.90 24.86
C HIS A 12 4.18 -12.20 26.29
N SER A 13 3.09 -11.57 26.74
CA SER A 13 2.63 -11.64 28.13
C SER A 13 1.82 -12.89 28.44
N CYS A 14 1.18 -13.52 27.45
CA CYS A 14 0.45 -14.78 27.67
C CYS A 14 1.33 -16.02 27.51
N LEU A 15 2.57 -15.85 27.04
CA LEU A 15 3.51 -16.92 26.77
C LEU A 15 4.65 -16.74 27.76
N ASP A 16 4.74 -17.63 28.77
CA ASP A 16 5.83 -17.59 29.75
C ASP A 16 7.18 -17.53 29.02
N ALA A 17 7.97 -16.50 29.32
CA ALA A 17 9.24 -16.19 28.64
C ALA A 17 10.27 -17.34 28.70
N ASP A 18 10.05 -18.31 29.59
CA ASP A 18 10.91 -19.48 29.81
C ASP A 18 10.57 -20.70 28.91
N GLN A 19 9.46 -20.70 28.16
CA GLN A 19 8.99 -21.88 27.39
C GLN A 19 9.38 -21.89 25.90
N PHE A 20 10.20 -20.93 25.44
CA PHE A 20 10.59 -20.84 24.03
C PHE A 20 11.98 -21.40 23.74
N THR A 21 12.06 -22.30 22.75
CA THR A 21 13.27 -22.38 21.93
C THR A 21 13.32 -21.12 21.05
N GLY A 22 14.36 -20.30 21.23
CA GLY A 22 14.43 -18.91 20.73
C GLY A 22 14.32 -18.67 19.22
N VAL A 23 14.06 -19.69 18.39
CA VAL A 23 13.98 -19.58 16.91
C VAL A 23 12.56 -19.33 16.40
N GLN A 24 11.52 -19.89 17.05
CA GLN A 24 10.14 -19.76 16.57
C GLN A 24 9.45 -18.46 17.03
N PHE A 25 9.67 -18.04 18.28
CA PHE A 25 9.16 -16.76 18.79
C PHE A 25 9.79 -15.57 18.08
N THR A 26 11.12 -15.60 17.90
CA THR A 26 11.82 -14.60 17.10
C THR A 26 11.27 -14.58 15.69
N GLY A 27 10.86 -15.73 15.16
CA GLY A 27 10.13 -15.83 13.91
C GLY A 27 8.81 -15.04 13.87
N PHE A 28 7.90 -15.28 14.81
CA PHE A 28 6.63 -14.56 14.91
C PHE A 28 6.84 -13.06 15.11
N ALA A 29 7.62 -12.68 16.11
CA ALA A 29 7.90 -11.29 16.45
C ALA A 29 8.53 -10.55 15.26
N THR A 30 9.49 -11.17 14.55
CA THR A 30 10.09 -10.57 13.35
C THR A 30 9.09 -10.38 12.21
N SER A 31 8.13 -11.29 12.03
CA SER A 31 7.13 -11.15 10.96
C SER A 31 6.12 -10.02 11.21
N TRP A 32 5.61 -9.88 12.43
CA TRP A 32 4.72 -8.77 12.78
C TRP A 32 5.48 -7.45 12.98
N GLN A 33 6.75 -7.49 13.37
CA GLN A 33 7.63 -6.33 13.36
C GLN A 33 7.87 -5.82 11.93
N ALA A 34 7.94 -6.71 10.93
CA ALA A 34 8.00 -6.30 9.54
C ALA A 34 6.72 -5.57 9.12
N VAL A 35 5.54 -6.08 9.50
CA VAL A 35 4.25 -5.39 9.26
C VAL A 35 4.24 -4.01 9.92
N ALA A 36 4.64 -3.91 11.19
CA ALA A 36 4.72 -2.65 11.92
C ALA A 36 5.69 -1.66 11.24
N ARG A 37 6.87 -2.12 10.84
CA ARG A 37 7.88 -1.30 10.17
C ARG A 37 7.36 -0.73 8.85
N TYR A 38 6.73 -1.55 8.00
CA TYR A 38 6.21 -1.07 6.73
C TYR A 38 4.98 -0.18 6.91
N HIS A 39 4.15 -0.40 7.94
CA HIS A 39 3.07 0.54 8.31
C HIS A 39 3.62 1.91 8.70
N THR A 40 4.70 1.95 9.48
CA THR A 40 5.42 3.20 9.81
C THR A 40 5.95 3.89 8.55
N PHE A 41 6.52 3.13 7.61
CA PHE A 41 6.98 3.70 6.33
C PHE A 41 5.83 4.33 5.54
N LEU A 42 4.68 3.65 5.44
CA LEU A 42 3.50 4.22 4.79
C LEU A 42 3.01 5.49 5.47
N THR A 43 3.02 5.54 6.81
CA THR A 43 2.65 6.73 7.58
C THR A 43 3.56 7.92 7.24
N ILE A 44 4.88 7.71 7.22
CA ILE A 44 5.86 8.73 6.82
C ILE A 44 5.62 9.19 5.38
N ILE A 45 5.31 8.26 4.47
CA ILE A 45 5.04 8.59 3.06
C ILE A 45 3.76 9.40 2.92
N VAL A 46 2.68 9.07 3.64
CA VAL A 46 1.43 9.85 3.65
C VAL A 46 1.69 11.28 4.11
N GLU A 47 2.48 11.48 5.16
CA GLU A 47 2.85 12.82 5.63
C GLU A 47 3.69 13.60 4.60
N ARG A 48 4.61 12.93 3.92
CA ARG A 48 5.45 13.54 2.87
C ARG A 48 4.64 13.86 1.62
N GLU A 49 3.74 12.97 1.21
CA GLU A 49 2.83 13.17 0.09
C GLU A 49 1.95 14.40 0.34
N ALA A 50 1.39 14.55 1.53
CA ALA A 50 0.60 15.74 1.87
C ALA A 50 1.39 17.05 1.70
N LYS A 51 2.67 17.07 2.08
CA LYS A 51 3.57 18.21 1.86
C LYS A 51 3.89 18.41 0.37
N ALA A 52 4.17 17.34 -0.36
CA ALA A 52 4.43 17.40 -1.80
C ALA A 52 3.21 17.92 -2.58
N THR A 53 2.01 17.52 -2.18
CA THR A 53 0.74 18.01 -2.69
C THR A 53 0.57 19.52 -2.49
N GLU A 54 0.97 20.06 -1.34
CA GLU A 54 0.96 21.50 -1.08
C GLU A 54 1.95 22.24 -2.00
N ILE A 55 3.18 21.73 -2.12
CA ILE A 55 4.22 22.29 -3.01
C ILE A 55 3.73 22.31 -4.45
N PHE A 56 3.16 21.20 -4.94
CA PHE A 56 2.58 21.10 -6.26
C PHE A 56 1.43 22.10 -6.46
N SER A 57 0.53 22.22 -5.49
CA SER A 57 -0.61 23.14 -5.56
C SER A 57 -0.15 24.61 -5.69
N LEU A 58 0.89 24.99 -4.95
CA LEU A 58 1.48 26.33 -5.02
C LEU A 58 2.19 26.57 -6.34
N ALA A 59 3.02 25.62 -6.81
CA ALA A 59 3.71 25.72 -8.09
C ALA A 59 2.72 25.78 -9.27
N SER A 60 1.68 24.95 -9.24
CA SER A 60 0.61 24.91 -10.25
C SER A 60 -0.15 26.25 -10.28
N LYS A 61 -0.45 26.82 -9.11
CA LYS A 61 -1.07 28.15 -9.04
C LYS A 61 -0.13 29.23 -9.59
N ALA A 62 1.14 29.25 -9.18
CA ALA A 62 2.10 30.24 -9.64
C ALA A 62 2.29 30.21 -11.17
N PHE A 63 2.34 29.01 -11.76
CA PHE A 63 2.39 28.85 -13.21
C PHE A 63 1.13 29.36 -13.91
N ARG A 64 -0.07 29.01 -13.41
CA ARG A 64 -1.35 29.51 -13.97
C ARG A 64 -1.51 31.02 -13.87
N ASP A 65 -1.04 31.61 -12.77
CA ASP A 65 -1.13 33.05 -12.53
C ASP A 65 -0.07 33.85 -13.32
N THR A 66 0.88 33.17 -13.99
CA THR A 66 1.89 33.80 -14.84
C THR A 66 1.26 34.25 -16.16
N PRO A 67 1.42 35.52 -16.57
CA PRO A 67 0.87 36.01 -17.83
C PRO A 67 1.30 35.17 -19.05
N PRO A 68 0.40 34.92 -20.01
CA PRO A 68 0.74 34.21 -21.23
C PRO A 68 1.80 34.98 -22.03
N SER A 69 2.59 34.27 -22.82
CA SER A 69 3.58 34.92 -23.68
C SER A 69 2.88 35.75 -24.75
N PRO A 70 3.36 36.96 -25.07
CA PRO A 70 2.85 37.74 -26.19
C PRO A 70 3.23 37.13 -27.56
N GLY A 71 4.06 36.08 -27.60
CA GLY A 71 4.50 35.42 -28.83
C GLY A 71 4.50 33.89 -28.71
N PRO A 72 4.99 33.17 -29.74
CA PRO A 72 4.94 31.71 -29.79
C PRO A 72 5.90 31.00 -28.82
N TYR A 73 6.80 31.74 -28.17
CA TYR A 73 7.83 31.21 -27.26
C TYR A 73 7.51 31.55 -25.82
N LEU A 74 7.86 30.68 -24.86
CA LEU A 74 7.73 30.98 -23.44
C LEU A 74 8.63 32.16 -23.04
N THR A 75 8.16 33.01 -22.14
CA THR A 75 9.01 34.01 -21.48
C THR A 75 9.94 33.32 -20.47
N ALA A 76 11.06 33.96 -20.10
CA ALA A 76 11.98 33.42 -19.10
C ALA A 76 11.30 33.13 -17.75
N GLU A 77 10.31 33.95 -17.36
CA GLU A 77 9.51 33.71 -16.16
C GLU A 77 8.61 32.48 -16.32
N GLN A 78 7.95 32.30 -17.47
CA GLN A 78 7.14 31.11 -17.73
C GLN A 78 7.97 29.84 -17.75
N GLU A 79 9.15 29.87 -18.37
CA GLU A 79 10.08 28.73 -18.38
C GLU A 79 10.55 28.38 -16.96
N ARG A 80 10.88 29.39 -16.14
CA ARG A 80 11.22 29.17 -14.73
C ARG A 80 10.06 28.53 -13.96
N ARG A 81 8.83 29.02 -14.14
CA ARG A 81 7.64 28.48 -13.46
C ARG A 81 7.27 27.08 -13.93
N LEU A 82 7.47 26.78 -15.22
CA LEU A 82 7.29 25.44 -15.76
C LEU A 82 8.27 24.47 -15.10
N ASN A 83 9.55 24.83 -15.04
CA ASN A 83 10.58 24.02 -14.37
C ASN A 83 10.29 23.80 -12.86
N GLU A 84 9.73 24.80 -12.17
CA GLU A 84 9.28 24.66 -10.77
C GLU A 84 8.10 23.69 -10.65
N LEU A 85 7.15 23.75 -11.57
CA LEU A 85 6.00 22.85 -11.64
C LEU A 85 6.41 21.41 -11.95
N ASP A 86 7.36 21.21 -12.87
CA ASP A 86 7.87 19.88 -13.22
C ASP A 86 8.56 19.23 -12.01
N LYS A 87 9.43 19.97 -11.31
CA LYS A 87 10.06 19.47 -10.06
C LYS A 87 9.05 19.13 -8.98
N ALA A 88 8.01 19.95 -8.83
CA ALA A 88 6.95 19.69 -7.86
C ALA A 88 6.10 18.46 -8.24
N THR A 89 5.92 18.23 -9.55
CA THR A 89 5.23 17.05 -10.10
C THR A 89 6.03 15.79 -9.83
N ASP A 90 7.33 15.79 -10.12
CA ASP A 90 8.22 14.65 -9.88
C ASP A 90 8.26 14.28 -8.40
N LEU A 91 8.36 15.29 -7.50
CA LEU A 91 8.34 15.06 -6.07
C LEU A 91 7.03 14.40 -5.62
N LEU A 92 5.88 14.90 -6.09
CA LEU A 92 4.59 14.33 -5.77
C LEU A 92 4.45 12.88 -6.28
N HIS A 93 4.84 12.62 -7.53
CA HIS A 93 4.78 11.29 -8.13
C HIS A 93 5.69 10.32 -7.38
N LEU A 94 6.89 10.75 -7.00
CA LEU A 94 7.80 9.94 -6.18
C LEU A 94 7.15 9.47 -4.87
N GLU A 95 6.44 10.35 -4.15
CA GLU A 95 5.78 9.97 -2.89
C GLU A 95 4.61 9.01 -3.13
N ILE A 96 3.78 9.26 -4.17
CA ILE A 96 2.67 8.37 -4.53
C ILE A 96 3.20 7.00 -4.93
N GLU A 97 4.17 6.92 -5.84
CA GLU A 97 4.75 5.65 -6.29
C GLU A 97 5.46 4.90 -5.15
N SER A 98 6.13 5.63 -4.25
CA SER A 98 6.71 5.06 -3.04
C SER A 98 5.65 4.41 -2.16
N PHE A 99 4.49 5.06 -1.97
CA PHE A 99 3.39 4.48 -1.22
C PHE A 99 2.98 3.13 -1.82
N TYR A 100 2.76 3.06 -3.13
CA TYR A 100 2.38 1.83 -3.82
C TYR A 100 3.40 0.70 -3.67
N LEU A 101 4.68 1.03 -3.76
CA LEU A 101 5.77 0.07 -3.57
C LEU A 101 5.76 -0.51 -2.15
N PHE A 102 5.77 0.36 -1.14
CA PHE A 102 5.83 -0.09 0.26
C PHE A 102 4.54 -0.75 0.71
N ALA A 103 3.38 -0.36 0.16
CA ALA A 103 2.12 -0.98 0.49
C ALA A 103 2.08 -2.42 -0.04
N LYS A 104 2.56 -2.68 -1.26
CA LYS A 104 2.70 -4.06 -1.77
C LYS A 104 3.58 -4.91 -0.85
N ILE A 105 4.71 -4.38 -0.41
CA ILE A 105 5.62 -5.08 0.51
C ILE A 105 4.94 -5.36 1.85
N LEU A 106 4.18 -4.40 2.38
CA LEU A 106 3.40 -4.59 3.61
C LEU A 106 2.38 -5.72 3.45
N LEU A 107 1.62 -5.74 2.36
CA LEU A 107 0.61 -6.76 2.11
C LEU A 107 1.23 -8.17 2.07
N ASP A 108 2.41 -8.31 1.46
CA ASP A 108 3.16 -9.56 1.46
C ASP A 108 3.66 -9.93 2.86
N ALA A 109 4.07 -8.93 3.67
CA ALA A 109 4.46 -9.15 5.05
C ALA A 109 3.28 -9.65 5.92
N VAL A 110 2.07 -9.14 5.70
CA VAL A 110 0.86 -9.62 6.40
C VAL A 110 0.58 -11.08 6.07
N ALA A 111 0.64 -11.47 4.78
CA ALA A 111 0.43 -12.84 4.36
C ALA A 111 1.41 -13.81 5.05
N ARG A 112 2.71 -13.47 5.03
CA ARG A 112 3.75 -14.24 5.71
C ARG A 112 3.58 -14.28 7.22
N ALA A 113 3.14 -13.18 7.83
CA ALA A 113 2.93 -13.13 9.28
C ALA A 113 1.80 -14.05 9.73
N ILE A 114 0.71 -14.13 8.95
CA ILE A 114 -0.39 -15.08 9.17
C ILE A 114 0.11 -16.52 9.03
N GLU A 115 0.80 -16.85 7.93
CA GLU A 115 1.30 -18.20 7.72
C GLU A 115 2.30 -18.62 8.78
N LYS A 116 3.15 -17.71 9.23
CA LYS A 116 4.12 -17.99 10.28
C LYS A 116 3.47 -18.24 11.63
N TYR A 117 2.34 -17.58 11.92
CA TYR A 117 1.59 -17.79 13.16
C TYR A 117 0.87 -19.14 13.18
N PHE A 118 0.14 -19.49 12.12
CA PHE A 118 -0.63 -20.75 12.05
C PHE A 118 0.14 -21.92 11.41
N GLY A 119 1.38 -21.68 10.98
CA GLY A 119 2.26 -22.65 10.33
C GLY A 119 1.93 -22.88 8.85
N LEU A 120 2.81 -23.59 8.16
CA LEU A 120 2.67 -23.87 6.72
C LEU A 120 1.37 -24.63 6.40
N GLY A 121 0.74 -24.27 5.29
CA GLY A 121 -0.36 -25.00 4.68
C GLY A 121 0.15 -26.13 3.78
N ARG A 122 -0.59 -27.24 3.67
CA ARG A 122 -0.21 -28.31 2.74
C ARG A 122 -0.64 -27.91 1.34
N ALA A 123 0.34 -27.66 0.47
CA ALA A 123 0.15 -27.23 -0.92
C ALA A 123 -0.59 -25.87 -1.09
N CYS A 124 -0.66 -25.07 -0.03
CA CYS A 124 -1.31 -23.77 -0.01
C CYS A 124 -0.44 -22.76 0.78
N SER A 125 0.63 -22.28 0.15
CA SER A 125 1.51 -21.26 0.75
C SER A 125 0.85 -19.87 0.78
N LEU A 126 1.20 -19.04 1.78
CA LEU A 126 0.86 -17.61 1.84
C LEU A 126 2.11 -16.71 1.75
N ASP A 127 3.12 -17.12 0.96
CA ASP A 127 4.39 -16.39 0.78
C ASP A 127 4.24 -14.96 0.21
N SER A 128 3.10 -14.67 -0.39
CA SER A 128 2.73 -13.34 -0.87
C SER A 128 1.24 -13.06 -0.64
N HIS A 129 0.86 -11.79 -0.74
CA HIS A 129 -0.53 -11.37 -0.72
C HIS A 129 -1.35 -11.94 -1.90
N HIS A 130 -0.69 -12.24 -3.01
CA HIS A 130 -1.33 -12.91 -4.14
C HIS A 130 -1.72 -14.34 -3.76
N ASP A 131 -0.75 -15.09 -3.22
CA ASP A 131 -0.97 -16.47 -2.76
C ASP A 131 -1.97 -16.51 -1.61
N LEU A 132 -1.96 -15.51 -0.73
CA LEU A 132 -2.98 -15.35 0.29
C LEU A 132 -4.37 -15.33 -0.34
N ILE A 133 -4.65 -14.43 -1.30
CA ILE A 133 -5.99 -14.31 -1.86
C ILE A 133 -6.44 -15.60 -2.55
N ASP A 134 -5.53 -16.28 -3.26
CA ASP A 134 -5.88 -17.43 -4.07
C ASP A 134 -6.01 -18.71 -3.21
N ASN A 135 -5.24 -18.83 -2.13
CA ASN A 135 -5.18 -20.04 -1.31
C ASN A 135 -5.90 -19.95 0.05
N PHE A 136 -6.31 -18.75 0.51
CA PHE A 136 -6.74 -18.58 1.90
C PHE A 136 -7.92 -19.45 2.33
N ALA A 137 -8.87 -19.68 1.42
CA ALA A 137 -10.04 -20.50 1.74
C ALA A 137 -9.65 -21.95 2.07
N GLU A 138 -8.76 -22.53 1.27
CA GLU A 138 -8.21 -23.86 1.52
C GLU A 138 -7.31 -23.87 2.76
N TYR A 139 -6.41 -22.88 2.88
CA TYR A 139 -5.52 -22.74 4.03
C TYR A 139 -6.30 -22.66 5.35
N ALA A 140 -7.33 -21.82 5.41
CA ALA A 140 -8.16 -21.66 6.59
C ALA A 140 -8.99 -22.91 6.90
N ALA A 141 -9.47 -23.64 5.89
CA ALA A 141 -10.13 -24.92 6.11
C ALA A 141 -9.17 -25.97 6.69
N GLN A 142 -7.93 -26.06 6.18
CA GLN A 142 -6.90 -26.96 6.71
C GLN A 142 -6.53 -26.65 8.16
N LYS A 143 -6.40 -25.36 8.48
CA LYS A 143 -6.07 -24.86 9.83
C LYS A 143 -7.28 -24.68 10.74
N LYS A 144 -8.49 -24.95 10.22
CA LYS A 144 -9.79 -24.76 10.89
C LYS A 144 -9.96 -23.36 11.48
N LEU A 145 -9.55 -22.33 10.75
CA LEU A 145 -9.60 -20.94 11.21
C LEU A 145 -11.01 -20.36 11.07
N ASP A 146 -11.41 -19.57 12.07
CA ASP A 146 -12.58 -18.72 12.05
C ASP A 146 -12.20 -17.40 11.37
N ILE A 147 -12.78 -17.13 10.20
CA ILE A 147 -12.40 -16.00 9.35
C ILE A 147 -13.49 -14.91 9.41
N PRO A 148 -13.14 -13.64 9.65
CA PRO A 148 -14.06 -12.52 9.45
C PRO A 148 -14.61 -12.50 8.02
N THR A 149 -15.92 -12.38 7.87
CA THR A 149 -16.62 -12.52 6.58
C THR A 149 -16.10 -11.59 5.49
N ASP A 150 -15.53 -10.44 5.85
CA ASP A 150 -15.05 -9.42 4.91
C ASP A 150 -13.54 -9.42 4.67
N PHE A 151 -12.76 -10.30 5.33
CA PHE A 151 -11.29 -10.28 5.25
C PHE A 151 -10.79 -10.49 3.81
N ILE A 152 -11.31 -11.50 3.12
CA ILE A 152 -10.88 -11.81 1.76
C ILE A 152 -11.33 -10.76 0.75
N GLU A 153 -12.49 -10.15 0.97
CA GLU A 153 -12.95 -9.06 0.10
C GLU A 153 -12.10 -7.80 0.27
N LYS A 154 -11.66 -7.48 1.50
CA LYS A 154 -10.67 -6.43 1.77
C LYS A 154 -9.33 -6.74 1.07
N ALA A 155 -8.84 -7.98 1.16
CA ALA A 155 -7.61 -8.41 0.50
C ALA A 155 -7.71 -8.28 -1.03
N LYS A 156 -8.79 -8.81 -1.64
CA LYS A 156 -9.03 -8.71 -3.09
C LYS A 156 -9.09 -7.27 -3.57
N ARG A 157 -9.76 -6.39 -2.81
CA ARG A 157 -9.82 -4.96 -3.09
C ARG A 157 -8.41 -4.36 -3.11
N LEU A 158 -7.60 -4.61 -2.08
CA LEU A 158 -6.23 -4.11 -2.01
C LEU A 158 -5.33 -4.66 -3.12
N ARG A 159 -5.55 -5.90 -3.59
CA ARG A 159 -4.86 -6.41 -4.79
C ARG A 159 -5.18 -5.58 -6.03
N GLY A 160 -6.44 -5.23 -6.23
CA GLY A 160 -6.86 -4.38 -7.34
C GLY A 160 -6.31 -2.96 -7.21
N ASP A 161 -6.51 -2.36 -6.04
CA ASP A 161 -6.21 -0.95 -5.78
C ASP A 161 -4.71 -0.68 -5.69
N ILE A 162 -3.89 -1.64 -5.23
CA ILE A 162 -2.44 -1.44 -5.00
C ILE A 162 -1.59 -2.26 -5.97
N SER A 163 -1.65 -3.60 -5.90
CA SER A 163 -0.76 -4.46 -6.69
C SER A 163 -0.98 -4.29 -8.19
N ASN A 164 -2.24 -4.40 -8.64
CA ASN A 164 -2.56 -4.33 -10.05
C ASN A 164 -2.30 -2.93 -10.60
N PHE A 165 -2.67 -1.88 -9.85
CA PHE A 165 -2.37 -0.50 -10.26
C PHE A 165 -0.86 -0.28 -10.37
N ARG A 166 -0.07 -0.66 -9.36
CA ARG A 166 1.40 -0.55 -9.44
C ARG A 166 1.96 -1.27 -10.65
N ASP A 167 1.60 -2.53 -10.85
CA ASP A 167 2.22 -3.35 -11.89
C ASP A 167 1.82 -2.85 -13.28
N HIS A 168 0.54 -2.56 -13.51
CA HIS A 168 0.05 -2.14 -14.83
C HIS A 168 0.33 -0.66 -15.12
N GLU A 169 0.23 0.19 -14.10
CA GLU A 169 0.17 1.63 -14.28
C GLU A 169 1.47 2.36 -13.96
N ILE A 170 2.30 1.81 -13.06
CA ILE A 170 3.57 2.40 -12.62
C ILE A 170 4.77 1.62 -13.21
N ALA A 171 4.88 0.31 -12.90
CA ALA A 171 6.08 -0.48 -13.18
C ALA A 171 6.17 -1.03 -14.62
N HIS A 172 5.05 -1.32 -15.27
CA HIS A 172 5.03 -1.87 -16.64
C HIS A 172 4.54 -0.88 -17.70
N SER A 173 4.96 0.38 -17.60
CA SER A 173 4.81 1.36 -18.70
C SER A 173 5.72 0.99 -19.89
N LYS A 174 5.39 -0.11 -20.58
CA LYS A 174 6.00 -0.53 -21.86
C LYS A 174 5.34 0.15 -23.06
N ARG A 175 4.34 1.00 -22.83
CA ARG A 175 3.51 1.62 -23.87
C ARG A 175 4.05 3.03 -24.16
N LEU A 176 4.65 3.20 -25.34
CA LEU A 176 5.23 4.46 -25.82
C LEU A 176 4.21 5.61 -25.94
N ASN A 177 2.91 5.29 -26.03
CA ASN A 177 1.83 6.26 -26.17
C ASN A 177 1.13 6.60 -24.83
N ARG A 178 1.74 6.26 -23.71
CA ARG A 178 1.18 6.48 -22.37
C ARG A 178 1.77 7.74 -21.77
N VAL A 179 0.91 8.68 -21.38
CA VAL A 179 1.28 9.94 -20.74
C VAL A 179 0.79 9.92 -19.30
N THR A 180 1.73 10.04 -18.38
CA THR A 180 1.46 10.23 -16.96
C THR A 180 1.30 11.72 -16.69
N GLY A 181 0.25 12.08 -15.96
CA GLY A 181 -0.02 13.43 -15.54
C GLY A 181 -0.57 13.47 -14.12
N THR A 182 -0.80 14.67 -13.64
CA THR A 182 -1.32 14.90 -12.29
C THR A 182 -2.76 15.38 -12.39
N ALA A 183 -3.70 14.63 -11.81
CA ALA A 183 -5.10 15.05 -11.72
C ALA A 183 -5.39 15.70 -10.37
N LEU A 184 -6.15 16.80 -10.43
CA LEU A 184 -6.76 17.46 -9.30
C LEU A 184 -8.23 17.04 -9.26
N THR A 185 -8.69 16.47 -8.14
CA THR A 185 -10.13 16.18 -8.02
C THR A 185 -10.94 17.47 -7.83
N PRO A 186 -12.13 17.60 -8.47
CA PRO A 186 -12.92 18.83 -8.43
C PRO A 186 -13.36 19.24 -7.02
N ASP A 187 -13.67 18.25 -6.18
CA ASP A 187 -14.25 18.44 -4.84
C ASP A 187 -13.19 18.63 -3.74
N ARG A 188 -11.94 18.28 -4.06
CA ARG A 188 -10.79 18.48 -3.18
C ARG A 188 -9.68 19.07 -4.02
N ARG A 189 -9.58 20.40 -4.06
CA ARG A 189 -8.45 21.18 -4.64
C ARG A 189 -7.06 20.84 -4.05
N ARG A 190 -6.94 19.72 -3.33
CA ARG A 190 -5.77 19.19 -2.63
C ARG A 190 -5.59 17.68 -2.81
N ALA A 191 -6.59 16.92 -3.30
CA ALA A 191 -6.35 15.49 -3.53
C ALA A 191 -5.72 15.34 -4.91
N THR A 192 -4.42 15.08 -4.90
CA THR A 192 -3.60 14.95 -6.09
C THR A 192 -3.39 13.48 -6.40
N MET A 193 -3.73 13.08 -7.63
CA MET A 193 -3.66 11.69 -8.07
C MET A 193 -2.75 11.59 -9.29
N ILE A 194 -2.08 10.44 -9.43
CA ILE A 194 -1.47 10.10 -10.72
C ILE A 194 -2.63 9.75 -11.66
N ALA A 195 -2.75 10.52 -12.73
CA ALA A 195 -3.63 10.22 -13.84
C ALA A 195 -2.81 9.70 -14.98
N VAL A 196 -3.21 8.55 -15.52
CA VAL A 196 -2.55 7.99 -16.69
C VAL A 196 -3.51 7.98 -17.85
N SER A 197 -3.08 8.62 -18.93
CA SER A 197 -3.83 8.73 -20.17
C SER A 197 -3.09 8.02 -21.29
N THR A 198 -3.83 7.37 -22.18
CA THR A 198 -3.26 6.83 -23.43
C THR A 198 -3.54 7.83 -24.55
N VAL A 199 -2.50 8.31 -25.21
CA VAL A 199 -2.62 9.13 -26.42
C VAL A 199 -3.12 8.20 -27.53
N VAL A 200 -4.39 8.39 -27.90
CA VAL A 200 -5.16 7.53 -28.82
C VAL A 200 -5.36 6.11 -28.26
N PRO A 201 -6.35 5.89 -27.37
CA PRO A 201 -6.63 4.57 -26.84
C PRO A 201 -7.21 3.66 -27.94
N PRO A 202 -6.74 2.41 -28.10
CA PRO A 202 -7.46 1.42 -28.90
C PRO A 202 -8.87 1.22 -28.31
N GLU A 203 -9.89 0.98 -29.13
CA GLU A 203 -11.31 0.88 -28.73
C GLU A 203 -11.60 -0.06 -27.53
N ARG A 204 -10.68 -0.98 -27.21
CA ARG A 204 -10.79 -1.95 -26.13
C ARG A 204 -10.21 -1.51 -24.78
N PHE A 205 -9.60 -0.33 -24.69
CA PHE A 205 -8.98 0.15 -23.45
C PHE A 205 -9.74 1.32 -22.84
N LYS A 206 -9.79 1.35 -21.50
CA LYS A 206 -10.23 2.55 -20.79
C LYS A 206 -9.29 3.70 -21.15
N PRO A 207 -9.82 4.86 -21.58
CA PRO A 207 -9.02 5.99 -22.04
C PRO A 207 -8.13 6.59 -20.94
N GLN A 208 -8.57 6.48 -19.67
CA GLN A 208 -7.90 7.05 -18.50
C GLN A 208 -8.02 6.14 -17.28
N ALA A 209 -6.95 6.07 -16.50
CA ALA A 209 -6.93 5.52 -15.15
C ALA A 209 -6.43 6.59 -14.17
N SER A 210 -6.88 6.54 -12.93
CA SER A 210 -6.45 7.47 -11.87
C SER A 210 -6.25 6.76 -10.56
N SER A 211 -5.27 7.21 -9.81
CA SER A 211 -4.59 6.43 -8.80
C SER A 211 -5.23 6.24 -7.42
N ILE A 212 -6.49 6.46 -7.08
CA ILE A 212 -6.95 6.58 -5.66
C ILE A 212 -6.09 7.58 -4.81
N HIS A 213 -6.71 8.22 -3.82
CA HIS A 213 -5.96 9.09 -2.91
C HIS A 213 -5.13 8.25 -1.92
N VAL A 214 -3.86 8.62 -1.70
CA VAL A 214 -2.94 7.88 -0.79
C VAL A 214 -3.51 7.72 0.61
N GLY A 215 -4.15 8.76 1.17
CA GLY A 215 -4.83 8.66 2.46
C GLY A 215 -6.01 7.68 2.50
N GLU A 216 -6.73 7.49 1.38
CA GLU A 216 -7.82 6.51 1.31
C GLU A 216 -7.28 5.08 1.23
N LEU A 217 -6.18 4.89 0.49
CA LEU A 217 -5.47 3.61 0.46
C LEU A 217 -4.89 3.26 1.83
N MET A 218 -4.34 4.24 2.54
CA MET A 218 -3.83 4.03 3.90
C MET A 218 -4.92 3.51 4.84
N LEU A 219 -6.11 4.13 4.83
CA LEU A 219 -7.25 3.65 5.62
C LEU A 219 -7.69 2.23 5.22
N ALA A 220 -7.68 1.92 3.92
CA ALA A 220 -8.00 0.57 3.44
C ALA A 220 -6.97 -0.47 3.94
N VAL A 221 -5.68 -0.13 3.90
CA VAL A 221 -4.59 -0.96 4.43
C VAL A 221 -4.73 -1.15 5.94
N GLU A 222 -5.00 -0.10 6.71
CA GLU A 222 -5.18 -0.20 8.16
C GLU A 222 -6.37 -1.09 8.54
N ASN A 223 -7.50 -0.93 7.86
CA ASN A 223 -8.67 -1.79 8.08
C ASN A 223 -8.39 -3.25 7.76
N TYR A 224 -7.57 -3.53 6.73
CA TYR A 224 -7.13 -4.88 6.40
C TYR A 224 -6.20 -5.46 7.47
N ILE A 225 -5.23 -4.68 7.96
CA ILE A 225 -4.34 -5.08 9.05
C ILE A 225 -5.15 -5.41 10.31
N VAL A 226 -6.14 -4.57 10.68
CA VAL A 226 -7.01 -4.84 11.83
C VAL A 226 -7.74 -6.17 11.68
N SER A 227 -8.27 -6.48 10.49
CA SER A 227 -8.90 -7.79 10.24
C SER A 227 -7.91 -8.95 10.27
N ALA A 228 -6.67 -8.77 9.83
CA ALA A 228 -5.62 -9.78 9.96
C ALA A 228 -5.27 -10.06 11.43
N ILE A 229 -5.21 -9.02 12.25
CA ILE A 229 -4.97 -9.13 13.69
C ILE A 229 -6.15 -9.81 14.38
N GLU A 230 -7.38 -9.52 13.95
CA GLU A 230 -8.57 -10.19 14.48
C GLU A 230 -8.52 -11.70 14.22
N ILE A 231 -8.11 -12.14 13.02
CA ILE A 231 -7.92 -13.57 12.72
C ILE A 231 -6.95 -14.20 13.71
N VAL A 232 -5.83 -13.55 14.01
CA VAL A 232 -4.84 -14.03 15.00
C VAL A 232 -5.49 -14.14 16.38
N LYS A 233 -6.20 -13.10 16.84
CA LYS A 233 -6.82 -13.06 18.16
C LYS A 233 -7.92 -14.10 18.34
N THR A 234 -8.82 -14.23 17.36
CA THR A 234 -9.94 -15.19 17.42
C THR A 234 -9.46 -16.64 17.39
N ASN A 235 -8.31 -16.91 16.74
CA ASN A 235 -7.80 -18.27 16.52
C ASN A 235 -6.52 -18.57 17.32
N ARG A 236 -6.30 -17.85 18.43
CA ARG A 236 -5.06 -17.92 19.22
C ARG A 236 -4.67 -19.34 19.63
N ASP A 237 -5.67 -20.16 19.93
CA ASP A 237 -5.54 -21.57 20.32
C ASP A 237 -5.02 -22.48 19.19
N LYS A 238 -5.08 -22.03 17.93
CA LYS A 238 -4.67 -22.78 16.73
C LYS A 238 -3.26 -22.40 16.27
N THR A 239 -2.51 -21.67 17.09
CA THR A 239 -1.13 -21.27 16.80
C THR A 239 -0.22 -22.49 16.57
N ASN A 240 0.71 -22.37 15.62
CA ASN A 240 1.73 -23.38 15.36
C ASN A 240 3.04 -23.08 16.12
N LEU A 241 3.05 -22.05 16.96
CA LEU A 241 4.18 -21.75 17.82
C LEU A 241 4.24 -22.81 18.93
N THR A 242 5.26 -23.67 18.91
CA THR A 242 5.39 -24.73 19.91
C THR A 242 6.05 -24.23 21.18
N PHE A 243 5.41 -24.50 22.32
CA PHE A 243 5.94 -24.33 23.67
C PHE A 243 6.62 -25.63 24.07
N THR A 244 7.92 -25.58 24.39
CA THR A 244 8.58 -26.70 25.04
C THR A 244 8.65 -26.38 26.53
N ASN A 245 7.87 -27.14 27.31
CA ASN A 245 8.02 -27.24 28.77
C ASN A 245 9.39 -27.81 29.15
#